data_AF-A0A961PPT5-F1
#
_entry.id   AF-A0A961PPT5-F1
#
_cell.length_a   1.000
_cell.length_b   1.000
_cell.length_c   1.000
_cell.angle_alpha   90.00
_cell.angle_beta   90.00
_cell.angle_gamma   90.00
#
_symmetry.space_group_name_H-M   'P 1'
#
loop_
_entity.id
_entity.type
_entity.pdbx_description
1 polymer ?
#
loop_
_entity_poly.entity_id
_entity_poly.type
_entity_poly.pdbx_seq_one_letter_code
_entity_poly.pdbx_strand_id
1 'polypeptide(L)'
;MMLAAAQAMWGHWRRHPLQLATLLAGLALATGLWSAVQAINAEARASYDAAARQLGAGQMDEFRARGGAIARARYVALRRAGWQVSPVLEGRARLAGAAVTVIGVDILTHPGLPALAQPGDAGEAPL
;
A
#
# COMPACT_ATOMS: atom_id res chain seq x y z
N MET A 1 54.27 3.00 -0.20
CA MET A 1 53.65 4.34 -0.09
C MET A 1 52.31 4.32 0.66
N MET A 2 51.34 3.47 0.30
CA MET A 2 50.01 3.40 0.98
C MET A 2 50.08 3.14 2.50
N LEU A 3 50.96 2.25 2.96
CA LEU A 3 51.10 1.94 4.39
C LEU A 3 51.64 3.12 5.22
N ALA A 4 52.55 3.92 4.65
CA ALA A 4 53.08 5.10 5.33
C ALA A 4 52.02 6.19 5.48
N ALA A 5 51.16 6.37 4.48
CA ALA A 5 50.01 7.28 4.55
C ALA A 5 48.97 6.78 5.58
N ALA A 6 48.67 5.48 5.59
CA ALA A 6 47.77 4.87 6.58
C ALA A 6 48.30 5.00 8.01
N GLN A 7 49.61 4.84 8.23
CA GLN A 7 50.26 5.02 9.53
C GLN A 7 50.26 6.48 9.98
N ALA A 8 50.52 7.44 9.08
CA ALA A 8 50.44 8.85 9.40
C ALA A 8 49.02 9.26 9.79
N MET A 9 48.01 8.76 9.07
CA MET A 9 46.61 8.98 9.38
C MET A 9 46.22 8.34 10.72
N TRP A 10 46.61 7.08 10.97
CA TRP A 10 46.39 6.40 12.25
C TRP A 10 47.05 7.13 13.43
N GLY A 11 48.26 7.65 13.24
CA GLY A 11 48.97 8.45 14.24
C GLY A 11 48.25 9.76 14.59
N HIS A 12 47.63 10.41 13.59
CA HIS A 12 46.79 11.59 13.80
C HIS A 12 45.53 11.24 14.62
N TRP A 13 44.82 10.18 14.25
CA TRP A 13 43.60 9.77 14.96
C TRP A 13 43.84 9.34 16.41
N ARG A 14 44.98 8.71 16.70
CA ARG A 14 45.38 8.38 18.08
C ARG A 14 45.61 9.62 18.96
N ARG A 15 46.02 10.75 18.37
CA ARG A 15 46.24 12.02 19.09
C ARG A 15 44.96 12.85 19.21
N HIS A 16 43.99 12.65 18.31
CA HIS A 16 42.70 13.35 18.30
C HIS A 16 41.50 12.38 18.37
N PRO A 17 41.35 11.58 19.45
CA PRO A 17 40.33 10.54 19.56
C PRO A 17 38.89 11.10 19.59
N LEU A 18 38.70 12.31 20.14
CA LEU A 18 37.40 12.98 20.15
C LEU A 18 36.91 13.29 18.73
N GLN A 19 37.79 13.80 17.85
CA GLN A 19 37.46 14.10 16.47
C GLN A 19 37.07 12.84 15.69
N LEU A 20 37.78 11.72 15.91
CA LEU A 20 37.41 10.43 15.34
C LEU A 20 36.02 10.00 15.81
N ALA A 21 35.76 10.07 17.12
CA ALA A 21 34.48 9.68 17.70
C ALA A 21 33.32 10.49 17.11
N THR A 22 33.48 11.81 16.96
CA THR A 22 32.44 12.66 16.37
C THR A 22 32.19 12.32 14.91
N LEU A 23 33.24 12.01 14.13
CA LEU A 23 33.09 11.60 12.73
C LEU A 23 32.40 10.25 12.59
N LEU A 24 32.77 9.26 13.40
CA LEU A 24 32.11 7.96 13.42
C LEU A 24 30.65 8.08 13.84
N ALA A 25 30.36 8.89 14.87
CA ALA A 25 29.00 9.17 15.30
C ALA A 25 28.19 9.84 14.18
N GLY A 26 28.73 10.88 13.53
CA GLY A 26 28.06 11.56 12.42
C GLY A 26 27.79 10.62 11.23
N LEU A 27 28.77 9.79 10.86
CA LEU A 27 28.61 8.81 9.79
C LEU A 27 27.56 7.75 10.14
N ALA A 28 27.63 7.18 11.34
CA ALA A 28 26.67 6.18 11.81
C ALA A 28 25.24 6.76 11.88
N LEU A 29 25.08 7.99 12.37
CA LEU A 29 23.81 8.70 12.41
C LEU A 29 23.26 8.95 11.00
N ALA A 30 24.09 9.42 10.07
CA ALA A 30 23.67 9.65 8.69
C ALA A 30 23.18 8.36 8.02
N THR A 31 23.94 7.26 8.15
CA THR A 31 23.56 5.96 7.59
C THR A 31 22.33 5.36 8.28
N GLY A 32 22.25 5.51 9.61
CA GLY A 32 21.12 5.01 10.40
C GLY A 32 19.83 5.74 10.06
N LEU A 33 19.88 7.08 9.94
CA LEU A 33 18.73 7.89 9.56
C LEU A 33 18.24 7.54 8.16
N TRP A 34 19.16 7.39 7.20
CA TRP A 34 18.81 6.97 5.84
C TRP A 34 18.07 5.61 5.85
N SER A 35 18.62 4.61 6.52
CA SER A 35 18.00 3.27 6.62
C SER A 35 16.65 3.30 7.34
N ALA A 36 16.52 4.10 8.41
CA ALA A 36 15.29 4.22 9.17
C ALA A 36 14.15 4.80 8.32
N VAL A 37 14.42 5.86 7.55
CA VAL A 37 13.44 6.46 6.63
C VAL A 37 13.01 5.45 5.57
N GLN A 38 13.97 4.70 5.01
CA GLN A 38 13.66 3.69 4.01
C GLN A 38 12.82 2.55 4.58
N ALA A 39 13.12 2.09 5.80
CA ALA A 39 12.34 1.06 6.47
C ALA A 39 10.89 1.51 6.75
N ILE A 40 10.70 2.71 7.30
CA ILE A 40 9.36 3.28 7.56
C ILE A 40 8.58 3.44 6.26
N ASN A 41 9.21 3.96 5.21
CA ASN A 41 8.54 4.14 3.93
C ASN A 41 8.20 2.79 3.25
N ALA A 42 9.03 1.76 3.43
CA ALA A 42 8.73 0.41 2.96
C ALA A 42 7.53 -0.19 3.71
N GLU A 43 7.48 -0.03 5.03
CA GLU A 43 6.37 -0.49 5.87
C GLU A 43 5.05 0.22 5.50
N ALA A 44 5.10 1.53 5.28
CA ALA A 44 3.94 2.30 4.84
C ALA A 44 3.40 1.78 3.50
N ARG A 45 4.28 1.56 2.51
CA ARG A 45 3.91 0.97 1.21
C ARG A 45 3.28 -0.41 1.38
N ALA A 46 3.88 -1.28 2.18
CA ALA A 46 3.35 -2.61 2.45
C ALA A 46 1.95 -2.56 3.11
N SER A 47 1.72 -1.63 4.03
CA SER A 47 0.41 -1.41 4.65
C SER A 47 -0.64 -0.93 3.64
N TYR A 48 -0.28 -0.03 2.72
CA TYR A 48 -1.18 0.41 1.66
C TYR A 48 -1.49 -0.73 0.68
N ASP A 49 -0.49 -1.51 0.29
CA ASP A 49 -0.67 -2.66 -0.60
C ASP A 49 -1.53 -3.76 0.06
N ALA A 50 -1.38 -3.97 1.37
CA ALA A 50 -2.23 -4.87 2.14
C ALA A 50 -3.69 -4.38 2.17
N ALA A 51 -3.91 -3.09 2.43
CA ALA A 51 -5.25 -2.49 2.40
C ALA A 51 -5.87 -2.57 1.00
N ALA A 52 -5.11 -2.25 -0.05
CA ALA A 52 -5.56 -2.34 -1.44
C ALA A 52 -5.96 -3.77 -1.85
N ARG A 53 -5.23 -4.78 -1.38
CA ARG A 53 -5.58 -6.19 -1.58
C ARG A 53 -6.85 -6.61 -0.86
N GLN A 54 -7.03 -6.16 0.38
CA GLN A 54 -8.25 -6.43 1.16
C GLN A 54 -9.49 -5.75 0.57
N LEU A 55 -9.32 -4.57 -0.03
CA LEU A 55 -10.37 -3.84 -0.72
C LEU A 55 -10.77 -4.46 -2.07
N GLY A 56 -10.03 -5.46 -2.59
CA GLY A 56 -10.43 -6.29 -3.74
C GLY A 56 -10.63 -5.57 -5.09
N ALA A 57 -10.46 -4.25 -5.15
CA ALA A 57 -10.91 -3.41 -6.27
C ALA A 57 -9.78 -2.66 -7.01
N GLY A 58 -8.51 -2.86 -6.65
CA GLY A 58 -7.40 -2.00 -7.09
C GLY A 58 -6.70 -2.38 -8.41
N GLN A 59 -7.08 -3.47 -9.07
CA GLN A 59 -6.31 -4.03 -10.21
C GLN A 59 -7.14 -4.21 -11.49
N MET A 60 -8.31 -3.57 -11.59
CA MET A 60 -9.15 -3.66 -12.78
C MET A 60 -9.23 -2.32 -13.50
N ASP A 61 -9.14 -2.35 -14.83
CA ASP A 61 -9.36 -1.17 -15.66
C ASP A 61 -10.76 -0.60 -15.40
N GLU A 62 -10.80 0.67 -14.98
CA GLU A 62 -12.05 1.34 -14.64
C GLU A 62 -12.52 2.25 -15.78
N PHE A 63 -13.76 2.03 -16.23
CA PHE A 63 -14.44 3.00 -17.08
C PHE A 63 -15.18 4.01 -16.20
N ARG A 64 -14.65 5.23 -16.10
CA ARG A 64 -15.27 6.32 -15.33
C ARG A 64 -15.86 7.37 -16.29
N ALA A 65 -17.12 7.76 -16.06
CA ALA A 65 -17.73 8.86 -16.83
C ALA A 65 -17.05 10.18 -16.46
N ARG A 66 -16.72 11.02 -17.46
CA ARG A 66 -16.18 12.39 -17.24
C ARG A 66 -17.18 13.33 -16.54
N GLY A 67 -18.46 12.95 -16.50
CA GLY A 67 -19.52 13.61 -15.75
C GLY A 67 -20.82 12.81 -15.84
N GLY A 68 -21.55 12.70 -14.74
CA GLY A 68 -22.79 11.92 -14.66
C GLY A 68 -22.57 10.40 -14.64
N ALA A 69 -23.63 9.65 -14.92
CA ALA A 69 -23.61 8.18 -14.93
C ALA A 69 -23.34 7.62 -16.33
N ILE A 70 -22.71 6.43 -16.40
CA ILE A 70 -22.58 5.69 -17.66
C ILE A 70 -23.96 5.19 -18.07
N ALA A 71 -24.35 5.46 -19.31
CA ALA A 71 -25.63 5.00 -19.84
C ALA A 71 -25.72 3.46 -19.80
N ARG A 72 -26.84 2.93 -19.30
CA ARG A 72 -27.09 1.47 -19.21
C ARG A 72 -26.90 0.75 -20.55
N ALA A 73 -27.25 1.41 -21.66
CA ALA A 73 -27.04 0.87 -23.00
C ALA A 73 -25.57 0.56 -23.31
N ARG A 74 -24.61 1.33 -22.77
CA ARG A 74 -23.17 1.10 -22.95
C ARG A 74 -22.70 -0.15 -22.21
N TYR A 75 -23.19 -0.35 -20.98
CA TYR A 75 -22.95 -1.59 -20.23
C TYR A 75 -23.45 -2.82 -21.00
N VAL A 76 -24.70 -2.77 -21.49
CA VAL A 76 -25.30 -3.88 -22.27
C VAL A 76 -24.49 -4.16 -23.54
N ALA A 77 -24.04 -3.12 -24.26
CA ALA A 77 -23.24 -3.27 -25.46
C ALA A 77 -21.89 -3.97 -25.17
N LEU A 78 -21.19 -3.57 -24.11
CA LEU A 78 -19.92 -4.19 -23.70
C LEU A 78 -20.11 -5.67 -23.33
N ARG A 79 -21.16 -5.99 -22.56
CA ARG A 79 -21.48 -7.38 -22.20
C ARG A 79 -21.81 -8.23 -23.41
N ARG A 80 -22.58 -7.71 -24.39
CA ARG A 80 -22.89 -8.42 -25.63
C ARG A 80 -21.68 -8.60 -26.54
N ALA A 81 -20.69 -7.71 -26.46
CA ALA A 81 -19.42 -7.83 -27.15
C ALA A 81 -18.43 -8.79 -26.45
N GLY A 82 -18.84 -9.46 -25.37
CA GLY A 82 -18.03 -10.46 -24.67
C GLY A 82 -17.10 -9.91 -23.58
N TRP A 83 -17.15 -8.61 -23.27
CA TRP A 83 -16.32 -8.02 -22.23
C TRP A 83 -16.83 -8.38 -20.83
N GLN A 84 -15.92 -8.81 -19.94
CA GLN A 84 -16.21 -9.05 -18.53
C GLN A 84 -16.18 -7.73 -17.75
N VAL A 85 -17.29 -6.98 -17.83
CA VAL A 85 -17.48 -5.74 -17.09
C VAL A 85 -18.48 -5.93 -15.95
N SER A 86 -18.21 -5.31 -14.80
CA SER A 86 -19.10 -5.22 -13.63
C SER A 86 -19.59 -3.77 -13.50
N PRO A 87 -20.91 -3.51 -13.41
CA PRO A 87 -21.40 -2.18 -13.09
C PRO A 87 -21.10 -1.84 -11.62
N VAL A 88 -20.72 -0.60 -11.37
CA VAL A 88 -20.48 -0.04 -10.03
C VAL A 88 -21.19 1.30 -9.91
N LEU A 89 -21.90 1.50 -8.80
CA LEU A 89 -22.58 2.74 -8.45
C LEU A 89 -21.98 3.29 -7.16
N GLU A 90 -21.42 4.49 -7.20
CA GLU A 90 -20.87 5.17 -6.01
C GLU A 90 -21.80 6.32 -5.60
N GLY A 91 -22.10 6.41 -4.30
CA GLY A 91 -22.88 7.49 -3.71
C GLY A 91 -22.33 7.91 -2.35
N ARG A 92 -22.62 9.13 -1.90
CA ARG A 92 -22.32 9.59 -0.54
C ARG A 92 -23.60 9.62 0.27
N ALA A 93 -23.57 9.06 1.48
CA ALA A 93 -24.67 9.09 2.43
C ALA A 93 -24.20 9.57 3.80
N ARG A 94 -25.15 9.98 4.65
CA ARG A 94 -24.88 10.19 6.08
C ARG A 94 -25.53 9.05 6.85
N LEU A 95 -24.73 8.33 7.63
CA LEU A 95 -25.20 7.26 8.50
C LEU A 95 -24.73 7.55 9.92
N ALA A 96 -25.67 7.59 10.88
CA ALA A 96 -25.38 7.90 12.29
C ALA A 96 -24.52 9.17 12.49
N GLY A 97 -24.74 10.20 11.66
CA GLY A 97 -24.00 11.47 11.73
C GLY A 97 -22.63 11.48 11.03
N ALA A 98 -22.11 10.32 10.61
CA ALA A 98 -20.88 10.22 9.82
C ALA A 98 -21.17 10.26 8.32
N ALA A 99 -20.31 10.93 7.55
CA ALA A 99 -20.34 10.83 6.09
C ALA A 99 -19.71 9.50 5.66
N VAL A 100 -20.45 8.70 4.89
CA VAL A 100 -20.02 7.39 4.40
C VAL A 100 -20.13 7.33 2.87
N THR A 101 -19.20 6.63 2.24
CA THR A 101 -19.28 6.30 0.81
C THR A 101 -19.98 4.96 0.67
N VAL A 102 -21.06 4.93 -0.11
CA VAL A 102 -21.84 3.73 -0.40
C VAL A 102 -21.50 3.28 -1.81
N ILE A 103 -21.13 2.00 -1.95
CA ILE A 103 -20.79 1.38 -3.23
C ILE A 103 -21.80 0.27 -3.49
N GLY A 104 -22.53 0.37 -4.59
CA GLY A 104 -23.39 -0.68 -5.12
C GLY A 104 -22.68 -1.44 -6.24
N VAL A 105 -22.53 -2.75 -6.08
CA VAL A 105 -21.92 -3.64 -7.08
C VAL A 105 -22.89 -4.74 -7.48
N ASP A 106 -22.74 -5.29 -8.68
CA ASP A 106 -23.49 -6.46 -9.12
C ASP A 106 -22.79 -7.76 -8.66
N ILE A 107 -23.41 -8.46 -7.71
CA ILE A 107 -22.89 -9.66 -7.06
C ILE A 107 -22.57 -10.78 -8.08
N LEU A 108 -23.31 -10.85 -9.19
CA LEU A 108 -23.13 -11.90 -10.18
C LEU A 108 -21.93 -11.67 -11.11
N THR A 109 -21.39 -10.45 -11.12
CA THR A 109 -20.39 -10.03 -12.11
C THR A 109 -19.16 -9.38 -11.48
N HIS A 110 -19.21 -9.03 -10.19
CA HIS A 110 -18.11 -8.39 -9.48
C HIS A 110 -17.08 -9.42 -8.95
N PRO A 111 -15.80 -9.33 -9.33
CA PRO A 111 -14.79 -10.34 -9.01
C PRO A 111 -14.33 -10.34 -7.54
N GLY A 112 -14.71 -9.32 -6.76
CA GLY A 112 -14.29 -9.14 -5.36
C GLY A 112 -15.31 -9.59 -4.31
N LEU A 113 -16.48 -10.09 -4.70
CA LEU A 113 -17.41 -10.69 -3.73
C LEU A 113 -17.10 -12.19 -3.67
N PRO A 114 -16.40 -12.67 -2.61
CA PRO A 114 -16.43 -14.10 -2.34
C PRO A 114 -17.90 -14.45 -2.24
N ALA A 115 -18.37 -15.32 -3.16
CA ALA A 115 -19.72 -15.86 -3.13
C ALA A 115 -20.03 -16.18 -1.67
N LEU A 116 -20.94 -15.40 -1.06
CA LEU A 116 -21.31 -15.41 0.36
C LEU A 116 -20.58 -16.53 1.09
N ALA A 117 -19.40 -16.22 1.65
CA ALA A 117 -18.60 -17.19 2.38
C ALA A 117 -19.56 -17.98 3.26
N GLN A 118 -19.61 -19.29 3.02
CA GLN A 118 -20.48 -20.24 3.69
C GLN A 118 -20.52 -19.88 5.18
N PRO A 119 -21.70 -19.61 5.78
CA PRO A 119 -21.78 -19.48 7.21
C PRO A 119 -21.60 -20.88 7.80
N GLY A 120 -20.36 -21.23 8.16
CA GLY A 120 -20.06 -22.56 8.65
C GLY A 120 -18.58 -22.86 8.87
N ASP A 121 -17.88 -22.00 9.63
CA ASP A 121 -16.86 -22.53 10.55
C ASP A 121 -16.69 -21.56 11.73
N ALA A 122 -17.76 -21.43 12.52
CA ALA A 122 -17.70 -20.77 13.81
C ALA A 122 -17.48 -21.84 14.88
N GLY A 123 -16.21 -22.04 15.23
CA GLY A 123 -15.79 -22.47 16.55
C GLY A 123 -15.91 -23.96 16.87
N GLU A 124 -14.81 -24.68 16.69
CA GLU A 124 -14.49 -25.84 17.53
C GLU A 124 -13.28 -25.47 18.41
N ALA A 125 -13.57 -25.07 19.65
CA ALA A 125 -12.56 -24.89 20.69
C ALA A 125 -12.16 -26.28 21.23
N PRO A 126 -10.86 -26.61 21.36
CA PRO A 126 -10.46 -27.85 21.99
C PRO A 126 -10.57 -27.71 23.51
N LEU A 127 -11.10 -28.76 24.14
CA LEU A 127 -11.09 -28.99 25.59
C LEU A 127 -9.66 -29.14 26.12
#